data_AF-A0A0G1T468-F1
#
_entry.id   AF-A0A0G1T468-F1
#
_cell.length_a   1.000
_cell.length_b   1.000
_cell.length_c   1.000
_cell.angle_alpha   90.00
_cell.angle_beta   90.00
_cell.angle_gamma   90.00
#
_symmetry.space_group_name_H-M   'P 1'
#
loop_
_entity.id
_entity.type
_entity.pdbx_description
1 polymer ?
#
loop_
_entity_poly.entity_id
_entity_poly.type
_entity_poly.pdbx_seq_one_letter_code
_entity_poly.pdbx_strand_id
1 'polypeptide(L)'
;MLTILGLISAVFDFIFFGLFYRISPQVLQTNWFMASIITELFFLFSIRTHFFFARAKGPSRPLLWLSAAAFGATIILPFTDFGQSIFKFTPPTSSHLIMILSIAAVYFAITEGVKLLYYRFFNYRPSAK
;
A
#
# COMPACT_ATOMS: atom_id res chain seq x y z
N MET A 1 -4.11 17.19 -5.30
CA MET A 1 -3.62 15.81 -5.51
C MET A 1 -3.28 15.12 -4.20
N LEU A 2 -2.23 15.55 -3.49
CA LEU A 2 -1.74 14.89 -2.27
C LEU A 2 -2.84 14.70 -1.21
N THR A 3 -3.68 15.71 -0.99
CA THR A 3 -4.82 15.65 -0.06
C THR A 3 -5.87 14.59 -0.44
N ILE A 4 -6.13 14.41 -1.74
CA ILE A 4 -7.12 13.42 -2.22
C ILE A 4 -6.56 12.02 -1.98
N LEU A 5 -5.29 11.78 -2.31
CA LEU A 5 -4.66 10.48 -2.11
C LEU A 5 -4.50 10.16 -0.61
N GLY A 6 -4.16 11.16 0.22
CA GLY A 6 -4.11 11.00 1.67
C GLY A 6 -5.47 10.65 2.26
N LEU A 7 -6.56 11.25 1.76
CA LEU A 7 -7.92 10.90 2.19
C LEU A 7 -8.28 9.46 1.78
N ILE A 8 -7.91 9.02 0.58
CA ILE A 8 -8.08 7.62 0.15
C ILE A 8 -7.32 6.69 1.10
N SER A 9 -6.06 6.99 1.43
CA SER A 9 -5.29 6.20 2.39
C SER A 9 -5.99 6.11 3.74
N ALA A 10 -6.46 7.24 4.30
CA ALA A 10 -7.16 7.25 5.57
C ALA A 10 -8.45 6.41 5.56
N VAL A 11 -9.23 6.46 4.47
CA VAL A 11 -10.42 5.61 4.31
C VAL A 11 -10.03 4.13 4.34
N PHE A 12 -8.95 3.75 3.66
CA PHE A 12 -8.45 2.38 3.67
C PHE A 12 -7.93 1.94 5.04
N ASP A 13 -7.29 2.83 5.80
CA ASP A 13 -6.91 2.57 7.19
C ASP A 13 -8.14 2.29 8.06
N PHE A 14 -9.22 3.07 7.91
CA PHE A 14 -10.48 2.82 8.62
C PHE A 14 -11.17 1.52 8.20
N ILE A 15 -11.15 1.17 6.91
CA ILE A 15 -11.65 -0.13 6.43
C ILE A 15 -10.85 -1.25 7.10
N PHE A 16 -9.52 -1.12 7.12
CA PHE A 16 -8.65 -2.10 7.72
C PHE A 16 -8.94 -2.28 9.22
N PHE A 17 -9.02 -1.16 9.94
CA PHE A 17 -9.38 -1.15 11.35
C PHE A 17 -10.76 -1.79 11.56
N GLY A 18 -11.76 -1.43 10.77
CA GLY A 18 -13.12 -1.97 10.84
C GLY A 18 -13.22 -3.48 10.61
N LEU A 19 -12.32 -4.06 9.82
CA LEU A 19 -12.27 -5.52 9.58
C LEU A 19 -11.67 -6.29 10.75
N PHE A 20 -10.64 -5.74 11.40
CA PHE A 20 -9.83 -6.48 12.37
C PHE A 20 -10.07 -6.08 13.84
N TYR A 21 -10.75 -4.97 14.13
CA TYR A 21 -10.91 -4.46 15.50
C TYR A 21 -11.62 -5.41 16.47
N ARG A 22 -12.47 -6.32 15.96
CA ARG A 22 -13.22 -7.28 16.79
C ARG A 22 -12.46 -8.56 17.12
N ILE A 23 -11.32 -8.83 16.46
CA ILE A 23 -10.63 -10.12 16.59
C ILE A 23 -9.73 -10.11 17.82
N SER A 24 -8.64 -9.35 17.77
CA SER A 24 -7.80 -9.07 18.93
C SER A 24 -6.83 -7.91 18.62
N PRO A 25 -6.33 -7.19 19.64
CA PRO A 25 -5.36 -6.12 19.44
C PRO A 25 -4.07 -6.60 18.75
N GLN A 26 -3.60 -7.81 19.04
CA GLN A 26 -2.35 -8.35 18.49
C GLN A 26 -2.51 -8.76 17.02
N VAL A 27 -3.65 -9.34 16.66
CA VAL A 27 -4.01 -9.62 15.27
C VAL A 27 -4.13 -8.31 14.51
N LEU A 28 -4.85 -7.33 15.05
CA LEU A 28 -4.98 -6.01 14.43
C LEU A 28 -3.62 -5.36 14.20
N GLN A 29 -2.76 -5.30 15.22
CA GLN A 29 -1.41 -4.71 15.12
C GLN A 29 -0.59 -5.33 13.99
N THR A 30 -0.53 -6.67 13.95
CA THR A 30 0.30 -7.36 12.95
C THR A 30 -0.23 -7.16 11.54
N ASN A 31 -1.55 -7.34 11.35
CA ASN A 31 -2.16 -7.22 10.04
C ASN A 31 -2.15 -5.76 9.57
N TRP A 32 -2.31 -4.79 10.48
CA TRP A 32 -2.27 -3.35 10.15
C TRP A 32 -0.87 -2.91 9.77
N PHE A 33 0.17 -3.35 10.51
CA PHE A 33 1.56 -3.16 10.11
C PHE A 33 1.83 -3.63 8.68
N MET A 34 1.36 -4.84 8.35
CA MET A 34 1.55 -5.40 7.01
C MET A 34 0.82 -4.59 5.95
N ALA A 35 -0.45 -4.26 6.20
CA ALA A 35 -1.25 -3.49 5.28
C ALA A 35 -0.62 -2.12 5.01
N SER A 36 -0.21 -1.38 6.05
CA SER A 36 0.38 -0.05 5.92
C SER A 36 1.64 -0.06 5.06
N ILE A 37 2.57 -1.01 5.26
CA ILE A 37 3.79 -1.05 4.44
C ILE A 37 3.44 -1.41 2.99
N ILE A 38 2.55 -2.38 2.77
CA ILE A 38 2.19 -2.79 1.41
C ILE A 38 1.50 -1.64 0.66
N THR A 39 0.57 -0.94 1.29
CA THR A 39 -0.10 0.22 0.69
C THR A 39 0.88 1.36 0.44
N GLU A 40 1.84 1.61 1.33
CA GLU A 40 2.88 2.63 1.14
C GLU A 40 3.80 2.28 -0.04
N LEU A 41 4.20 1.02 -0.19
CA LEU A 41 4.98 0.57 -1.35
C LEU A 41 4.20 0.78 -2.65
N PHE A 42 2.91 0.40 -2.69
CA PHE A 42 2.05 0.63 -3.84
C PHE A 42 1.85 2.12 -4.14
N PHE A 43 1.67 2.93 -3.10
CA PHE A 43 1.58 4.38 -3.21
C PHE A 43 2.87 4.97 -3.79
N LEU A 44 4.04 4.57 -3.29
CA LEU A 44 5.36 4.98 -3.78
C LEU A 44 5.49 4.72 -5.28
N PHE A 45 5.14 3.52 -5.74
CA PHE A 45 5.20 3.18 -7.17
C PHE A 45 4.17 3.95 -8.00
N SER A 46 2.98 4.23 -7.44
CA SER A 46 1.94 5.02 -8.10
C SER A 46 2.37 6.47 -8.31
N ILE A 47 2.90 7.14 -7.27
CA ILE A 47 3.26 8.57 -7.34
C ILE A 47 4.53 8.84 -8.16
N ARG A 48 5.40 7.84 -8.33
CA ARG A 48 6.66 7.99 -9.06
C ARG A 48 6.46 8.52 -10.49
N THR A 49 5.31 8.22 -11.10
CA THR A 49 5.09 8.52 -12.52
C THR A 49 3.73 9.19 -12.73
N HIS A 50 3.72 10.21 -13.60
CA HIS A 50 2.51 10.93 -14.00
C HIS A 50 1.59 10.09 -14.91
N PHE A 51 2.13 9.03 -15.51
CA PHE A 51 1.42 8.10 -16.38
C PHE A 51 0.99 6.84 -15.59
N PHE A 52 0.24 5.96 -16.26
CA PHE A 52 -0.06 4.65 -15.70
C PHE A 52 1.24 3.91 -15.40
N PHE A 53 1.36 3.33 -14.21
CA PHE A 53 2.61 2.74 -13.72
C PHE A 53 3.25 1.75 -14.71
N ALA A 54 2.45 1.00 -15.46
CA ALA A 54 2.92 0.00 -16.42
C ALA A 54 3.37 0.59 -17.78
N ARG A 55 3.04 1.87 -18.07
CA ARG A 55 3.49 2.57 -19.29
C ARG A 55 4.72 3.44 -19.06
N ALA A 56 5.15 3.61 -17.82
CA ALA A 56 6.24 4.52 -17.48
C ALA A 56 7.62 3.85 -17.52
N LYS A 57 8.67 4.66 -17.66
CA LYS A 57 10.07 4.20 -17.64
C LYS A 57 10.35 3.46 -16.32
N GLY A 58 10.97 2.28 -16.41
CA GLY A 58 11.18 1.39 -15.26
C GLY A 58 11.90 2.05 -14.07
N PRO A 59 11.61 1.63 -12.83
CA PRO A 59 12.28 2.12 -11.61
C PRO A 59 13.78 1.89 -11.63
N SER A 60 14.50 2.75 -10.89
CA SER A 60 15.93 2.56 -10.68
C SER A 60 16.15 1.24 -9.95
N ARG A 61 17.26 0.55 -10.26
CA ARG A 61 17.58 -0.73 -9.62
C ARG A 61 17.58 -0.66 -8.09
N PRO A 62 18.13 0.38 -7.43
CA PRO A 62 18.07 0.49 -5.97
C PRO A 62 16.65 0.58 -5.42
N LEU A 63 15.75 1.31 -6.09
CA LEU A 63 14.37 1.44 -5.65
C LEU A 63 13.64 0.10 -5.70
N LEU A 64 13.82 -0.66 -6.77
CA LEU A 64 13.26 -2.01 -6.88
C LEU A 64 13.76 -2.93 -5.77
N TRP A 65 15.08 -2.98 -5.55
CA TRP A 65 15.66 -3.88 -4.55
C TRP A 65 15.24 -3.53 -3.13
N LEU A 66 15.22 -2.24 -2.79
CA LEU A 66 14.79 -1.79 -1.46
C LEU A 66 13.30 -2.03 -1.23
N SER A 67 12.45 -1.75 -2.22
CA SER A 67 11.02 -2.04 -2.12
C SER A 67 10.73 -3.53 -2.04
N ALA A 68 11.44 -4.37 -2.80
CA ALA A 68 11.30 -5.82 -2.73
C ALA A 68 11.79 -6.37 -1.37
N ALA A 69 12.90 -5.84 -0.84
CA ALA A 69 13.39 -6.19 0.48
C ALA A 69 12.40 -5.77 1.58
N ALA A 70 11.83 -4.57 1.50
CA ALA A 70 10.81 -4.09 2.44
C ALA A 70 9.54 -4.95 2.37
N PHE A 71 9.08 -5.30 1.16
CA PHE A 71 7.94 -6.20 0.99
C PHE A 71 8.22 -7.59 1.58
N GLY A 72 9.37 -8.18 1.26
CA GLY A 72 9.80 -9.46 1.81
C GLY A 72 9.88 -9.44 3.33
N ALA A 73 10.50 -8.40 3.90
CA ALA A 73 10.57 -8.21 5.34
C ALA A 73 9.17 -8.10 5.97
N THR A 74 8.24 -7.38 5.34
CA THR A 74 6.87 -7.25 5.81
C THR A 74 6.15 -8.58 5.91
N ILE A 75 6.34 -9.46 4.92
CA ILE A 75 5.73 -10.80 4.91
C ILE A 75 6.43 -11.75 5.88
N ILE A 76 7.77 -11.74 5.94
CA ILE A 76 8.56 -12.72 6.69
C ILE A 76 8.59 -12.41 8.18
N LEU A 77 8.71 -11.13 8.57
CA LEU A 77 8.97 -10.71 9.94
C LEU A 77 7.96 -11.27 10.96
N PRO A 78 6.63 -11.28 10.72
CA PRO A 78 5.66 -11.87 11.65
C PRO A 78 5.85 -13.37 11.92
N PHE A 79 6.51 -14.09 11.02
CA PHE A 79 6.79 -15.52 11.17
C PHE A 79 8.13 -15.82 11.86
N THR A 80 8.95 -14.79 12.13
CA THR A 80 10.26 -14.96 12.77
C THR A 80 10.16 -14.80 14.29
N ASP A 81 11.03 -15.50 15.03
CA ASP A 81 11.15 -15.34 16.49
C ASP A 81 11.47 -13.90 16.89
N PHE A 82 12.26 -13.19 16.08
CA PHE A 82 12.57 -11.78 16.28
C PHE A 82 11.31 -10.90 16.19
N GLY A 83 10.46 -11.14 15.18
CA GLY A 83 9.17 -10.46 15.02
C GLY A 83 8.23 -10.68 16.21
N GLN A 84 8.15 -11.93 16.68
CA GLN A 84 7.25 -12.31 17.77
C GLN A 84 7.75 -11.85 19.14
N SER A 85 9.06 -11.89 19.39
CA SER A 85 9.64 -11.52 20.68
C SER A 85 9.67 -10.01 20.91
N ILE A 86 10.15 -9.24 19.92
CA ILE A 86 10.36 -7.80 20.01
C ILE A 86 9.08 -7.02 19.71
N PHE A 87 8.44 -7.30 18.57
CA PHE A 87 7.28 -6.53 18.10
C PHE A 87 5.94 -7.13 18.54
N LYS A 88 5.96 -8.30 19.21
CA LYS A 88 4.76 -9.04 19.63
C LYS A 88 3.85 -9.39 18.46
N PHE A 89 4.42 -9.58 17.27
CA PHE A 89 3.65 -9.99 16.11
C PHE A 89 3.06 -11.38 16.30
N THR A 90 1.84 -11.55 15.82
CA THR A 90 1.16 -12.84 15.77
C THR A 90 1.16 -13.31 14.31
N PRO A 91 1.64 -14.53 14.00
CA PRO A 91 1.65 -15.04 12.65
C PRO A 91 0.26 -14.89 11.98
N PRO A 92 0.15 -14.14 10.87
CA PRO A 92 -1.13 -13.95 10.22
C PRO A 92 -1.60 -15.26 9.58
N THR A 93 -2.90 -15.53 9.67
CA THR A 93 -3.50 -16.66 8.96
C THR A 93 -3.47 -16.42 7.45
N SER A 94 -3.51 -17.49 6.65
CA SER A 94 -3.58 -17.38 5.19
C SER A 94 -4.77 -16.53 4.72
N SER A 95 -5.89 -16.61 5.43
CA SER A 95 -7.07 -15.77 5.16
C SER A 95 -6.78 -14.28 5.36
N HIS A 96 -6.06 -13.92 6.43
CA HIS A 96 -5.71 -12.51 6.67
C HIS A 96 -4.74 -11.99 5.61
N LEU A 97 -3.76 -12.80 5.19
CA LEU A 97 -2.83 -12.43 4.12
C LEU A 97 -3.54 -12.16 2.80
N ILE A 98 -4.46 -13.07 2.39
CA ILE A 98 -5.26 -12.88 1.17
C ILE A 98 -6.10 -11.60 1.27
N MET A 99 -6.70 -11.35 2.44
CA MET A 99 -7.49 -10.15 2.68
C MET A 99 -6.64 -8.87 2.58
N ILE A 100 -5.48 -8.81 3.23
CA ILE A 100 -4.55 -7.68 3.16
C ILE A 100 -4.14 -7.40 1.71
N LEU A 101 -3.70 -8.44 0.98
CA LEU A 101 -3.27 -8.31 -0.40
C LEU A 101 -4.40 -7.85 -1.33
N SER A 102 -5.62 -8.36 -1.09
CA SER A 102 -6.81 -7.95 -1.85
C SER A 102 -7.15 -6.48 -1.61
N ILE A 103 -7.16 -6.04 -0.34
CA ILE A 103 -7.41 -4.65 0.03
C ILE A 103 -6.34 -3.73 -0.56
N ALA A 104 -5.07 -4.12 -0.48
CA ALA A 104 -3.97 -3.36 -1.05
C ALA A 104 -4.07 -3.26 -2.58
N ALA A 105 -4.49 -4.33 -3.27
CA ALA A 105 -4.71 -4.29 -4.72
C ALA A 105 -5.86 -3.34 -5.10
N VAL A 106 -6.96 -3.36 -4.36
CA VAL A 106 -8.08 -2.42 -4.56
C VAL A 106 -7.65 -0.98 -4.25
N TYR A 107 -6.90 -0.76 -3.17
CA TYR A 107 -6.31 0.54 -2.83
C TYR A 107 -5.47 1.08 -3.99
N PHE A 108 -4.59 0.24 -4.52
CA PHE A 108 -3.73 0.61 -5.64
C PHE A 108 -4.55 0.96 -6.89
N ALA A 109 -5.55 0.16 -7.23
CA ALA A 109 -6.42 0.41 -8.38
C ALA A 109 -7.18 1.74 -8.26
N ILE A 110 -7.72 2.05 -7.08
CA ILE A 110 -8.41 3.31 -6.80
C ILE A 110 -7.44 4.48 -6.84
N THR A 111 -6.31 4.38 -6.15
CA THR A 111 -5.27 5.41 -6.08
C THR A 111 -4.75 5.76 -7.47
N GLU A 112 -4.42 4.74 -8.27
CA GLU A 112 -3.95 4.91 -9.65
C GLU A 112 -5.05 5.49 -10.55
N GLY A 113 -6.30 5.04 -10.41
CA GLY A 113 -7.44 5.56 -11.15
C GLY A 113 -7.70 7.04 -10.87
N VAL A 114 -7.77 7.41 -9.58
CA VAL A 114 -7.94 8.81 -9.15
C VAL A 114 -6.77 9.66 -9.63
N LYS A 115 -5.54 9.14 -9.58
CA LYS A 115 -4.36 9.83 -10.09
C LYS A 115 -4.50 10.16 -11.57
N LEU A 116 -4.85 9.18 -12.39
CA LEU A 116 -5.01 9.35 -13.83
C LEU A 116 -6.15 10.32 -14.17
N LEU A 117 -7.27 10.25 -13.44
CA LEU A 117 -8.38 11.19 -13.60
C LEU A 117 -7.95 12.61 -13.25
N TYR A 118 -7.25 12.79 -12.13
CA TYR A 118 -6.74 14.09 -11.71
C TYR A 118 -5.86 14.71 -12.80
N TYR A 119 -4.90 13.95 -13.33
CA TYR A 119 -4.06 14.45 -14.43
C TYR A 119 -4.84 14.69 -15.72
N ARG A 120 -5.86 13.89 -16.04
CA ARG A 120 -6.68 14.12 -17.24
C ARG A 120 -7.50 15.41 -17.14
N PHE A 121 -8.07 15.72 -15.98
CA PHE A 121 -8.94 16.88 -15.80
C PHE A 121 -8.18 18.17 -15.47
N PHE A 122 -7.16 18.11 -14.61
CA PHE A 122 -6.40 19.30 -14.19
C PHE A 122 -5.24 19.68 -15.12
N ASN A 123 -4.82 18.78 -16.01
CA ASN A 123 -3.75 19.07 -16.98
C ASN A 123 -4.30 19.53 -18.34
N TYR A 124 -5.51 20.11 -18.38
CA TYR A 124 -5.98 20.91 -19.51
C TYR A 124 -5.24 22.26 -19.54
N ARG A 125 -3.94 22.23 -19.83
CA ARG A 125 -3.28 23.36 -20.47
C ARG A 125 -3.57 23.19 -21.97
N PRO A 126 -4.42 24.03 -22.59
CA PRO A 126 -4.44 24.05 -24.05
C PRO A 126 -3.01 24.41 -24.47
N SER A 127 -2.38 23.53 -25.26
CA SER A 127 -1.17 23.90 -25.98
C SER A 127 -1.48 25.18 -26.74
N ALA A 128 -0.96 26.31 -26.25
CA ALA A 128 -0.96 27.55 -26.99
C ALA A 128 -0.19 27.29 -28.29
N LYS A 129 -0.89 27.48 -29.40
CA LYS A 129 -0.30 27.59 -30.74
C LYS A 129 0.66 28.77 -30.78
#